data_AF-A0AAE4V5A0-F1
#
_entry.id   AF-A0AAE4V5A0-F1
#
_cell.length_a   1.000
_cell.length_b   1.000
_cell.length_c   1.000
_cell.angle_alpha   90.00
_cell.angle_beta   90.00
_cell.angle_gamma   90.00
#
_symmetry.space_group_name_H-M   'P 1'
#
loop_
_entity.id
_entity.type
_entity.pdbx_description
1 polymer ?
#
loop_
_entity_poly.entity_id
_entity_poly.type
_entity_poly.pdbx_seq_one_letter_code
_entity_poly.pdbx_strand_id
1 'polypeptide(L)'
;MRVHELLDHWADRFPDEIYVSDGNRSLTWNEMREWTHRVGNWLADTLQPGDRFCMLDRNSLEMISLYFGASRAGVVPVPLNFRRPGRIRRRGPRARAAADEWVLGSRG
;
A
#
# COMPACT_ATOMS: atom_id res chain seq x y z
N MET A 1 11.49 3.69 14.28
CA MET A 1 11.32 4.22 12.92
C MET A 1 10.44 3.28 12.11
N ARG A 2 9.33 3.78 11.58
CA ARG A 2 8.42 3.03 10.67
C ARG A 2 8.75 3.40 9.22
N VAL A 3 8.46 2.51 8.27
CA VAL A 3 8.88 2.73 6.87
C VAL A 3 8.24 3.97 6.24
N HIS A 4 7.00 4.32 6.60
CA HIS A 4 6.35 5.55 6.11
C HIS A 4 7.00 6.84 6.62
N GLU A 5 7.72 6.82 7.74
CA GLU A 5 8.40 8.02 8.26
C GLU A 5 9.53 8.47 7.32
N LEU A 6 10.09 7.56 6.51
CA LEU A 6 11.05 7.92 5.45
C LEU A 6 10.36 8.66 4.30
N LEU A 7 9.16 8.22 3.92
CA LEU A 7 8.36 8.91 2.90
C LEU A 7 7.98 10.32 3.40
N ASP A 8 7.58 10.42 4.67
CA ASP A 8 7.29 11.71 5.29
C ASP A 8 8.54 12.59 5.31
N HIS A 9 9.67 12.11 5.81
CA HIS A 9 10.89 12.90 5.84
C HIS A 9 11.26 13.54 4.48
N TRP A 10 11.18 12.77 3.38
CA TRP A 10 11.53 13.28 2.06
C TRP A 10 10.45 14.18 1.45
N ALA A 11 9.17 13.89 1.68
CA ALA A 11 8.09 14.75 1.22
C ALA A 11 8.08 16.12 1.92
N ASP A 12 8.62 16.26 3.13
CA ASP A 12 8.79 17.57 3.77
C ASP A 12 9.91 18.40 3.11
N ARG A 13 10.90 17.72 2.52
CA ARG A 13 12.09 18.35 1.95
C ARG A 13 11.95 18.66 0.45
N PHE A 14 11.29 17.77 -0.28
CA PHE A 14 11.16 17.82 -1.74
C PHE A 14 9.73 17.51 -2.18
N PRO A 15 8.72 18.28 -1.75
CA PRO A 15 7.31 17.93 -1.94
C PRO A 15 6.91 17.75 -3.41
N ASP A 16 7.46 18.59 -4.30
CA ASP A 16 7.09 18.66 -5.72
C ASP A 16 8.01 17.83 -6.63
N GLU A 17 9.05 17.20 -6.10
CA GLU A 17 9.93 16.33 -6.90
C GLU A 17 9.27 14.98 -7.16
N ILE A 18 9.53 14.40 -8.33
CA ILE A 18 9.02 13.08 -8.70
C ILE A 18 9.65 12.01 -7.80
N TYR A 19 8.80 11.31 -7.06
CA TYR A 19 9.19 10.16 -6.24
C TYR A 19 9.25 8.88 -7.06
N VAL A 20 8.19 8.60 -7.83
CA VAL A 20 8.03 7.32 -8.52
C VAL A 20 7.21 7.46 -9.80
N SER A 21 7.51 6.63 -10.79
CA SER A 21 6.76 6.51 -12.05
C SER A 21 6.63 5.04 -12.45
N ASP A 22 5.47 4.67 -12.99
CA ASP A 22 5.23 3.35 -13.61
C ASP A 22 5.30 3.39 -15.14
N GLY A 23 5.75 4.53 -15.70
CA GLY A 23 5.82 4.79 -17.13
C GLY A 23 4.52 5.35 -17.73
N ASN A 24 3.38 5.19 -17.06
CA ASN A 24 2.10 5.79 -17.49
C ASN A 24 1.75 7.03 -16.67
N ARG A 25 2.05 7.00 -15.37
CA ARG A 25 1.89 8.13 -14.45
C ARG A 25 3.11 8.28 -13.57
N SER A 26 3.29 9.49 -13.06
CA SER A 26 4.33 9.81 -12.09
C SER A 26 3.69 10.51 -10.90
N LEU A 27 4.19 10.23 -9.71
CA LEU A 27 3.76 10.88 -8.48
C LEU A 27 4.93 11.60 -7.86
N THR A 28 4.66 12.82 -7.41
CA THR A 28 5.54 13.57 -6.53
C THR A 28 5.61 12.93 -5.14
N TRP A 29 6.60 13.34 -4.35
CA TRP A 29 6.69 12.93 -2.96
C TRP A 29 5.43 13.26 -2.15
N ASN A 30 4.86 14.47 -2.32
CA ASN A 30 3.68 14.86 -1.58
C ASN A 30 2.41 14.11 -2.04
N GLU A 31 2.22 13.92 -3.35
CA GLU A 31 1.08 13.14 -3.87
C GLU A 31 1.10 11.70 -3.36
N MET A 32 2.30 11.08 -3.34
CA MET A 32 2.45 9.74 -2.78
C MET A 32 2.14 9.73 -1.27
N ARG A 33 2.66 10.71 -0.50
CA ARG A 33 2.34 10.82 0.92
C ARG A 33 0.83 10.88 1.16
N GLU A 34 0.14 11.80 0.50
CA GLU A 34 -1.30 11.98 0.65
C GLU A 34 -2.08 10.71 0.31
N TRP A 35 -1.69 10.03 -0.77
CA TRP A 35 -2.32 8.77 -1.13
C TRP A 35 -2.12 7.71 -0.04
N THR A 36 -0.91 7.59 0.51
CA THR A 36 -0.63 6.63 1.59
C THR A 36 -1.38 6.97 2.88
N HIS A 37 -1.67 8.24 3.15
CA HIS A 37 -2.55 8.65 4.26
C HIS A 37 -3.97 8.13 4.05
N ARG A 38 -4.54 8.34 2.85
CA ARG A 38 -5.89 7.84 2.51
C ARG A 38 -5.98 6.32 2.64
N VAL A 39 -4.98 5.60 2.11
CA VAL A 39 -4.91 4.13 2.23
C VAL A 39 -4.75 3.69 3.68
N GLY A 40 -3.92 4.38 4.47
CA GLY A 40 -3.72 4.09 5.89
C GLY A 40 -5.02 4.24 6.69
N ASN A 41 -5.78 5.31 6.47
CA ASN A 41 -7.08 5.51 7.13
C ASN A 41 -8.06 4.39 6.78
N TRP A 42 -8.19 4.05 5.49
CA TRP A 42 -9.07 2.97 5.06
C TRP A 42 -8.69 1.60 5.67
N LEU A 43 -7.39 1.30 5.76
CA LEU A 43 -6.90 0.09 6.40
C LEU A 43 -7.20 0.08 7.90
N ALA A 44 -7.04 1.22 8.59
CA ALA A 44 -7.35 1.34 10.02
C ALA A 44 -8.84 1.19 10.33
N ASP A 45 -9.73 1.59 9.40
CA ASP A 45 -11.18 1.39 9.54
C ASP A 45 -11.59 -0.09 9.35
N THR A 46 -10.81 -0.85 8.59
CA THR A 46 -11.16 -2.23 8.18
C THR A 46 -10.45 -3.32 9.00
N LEU A 47 -9.28 -3.00 9.56
CA LEU A 47 -8.35 -3.94 10.18
C LEU A 47 -7.85 -3.41 11.52
N GLN A 48 -7.41 -4.33 12.39
CA GLN A 48 -6.79 -3.97 13.65
C GLN A 48 -5.27 -4.04 13.54
N PRO A 49 -4.52 -3.22 14.30
CA PRO A 49 -3.06 -3.32 14.34
C PRO A 49 -2.57 -4.75 14.57
N GLY A 50 -1.64 -5.20 13.72
CA GLY A 50 -1.11 -6.56 13.69
C GLY A 50 -1.90 -7.56 12.83
N ASP A 51 -3.09 -7.18 12.31
CA ASP A 51 -3.79 -7.97 11.29
C ASP A 51 -2.99 -8.03 9.99
N ARG A 52 -3.25 -9.09 9.22
CA ARG A 52 -2.56 -9.34 7.95
C ARG A 52 -3.55 -9.30 6.81
N PHE A 53 -3.19 -8.62 5.73
CA PHE A 53 -3.96 -8.62 4.49
C PHE A 53 -3.10 -9.05 3.31
N CYS A 54 -3.70 -9.79 2.38
CA CYS A 54 -3.02 -10.20 1.15
C CYS A 54 -3.23 -9.17 0.04
N MET A 55 -2.21 -8.98 -0.79
CA MET A 55 -2.25 -8.14 -1.99
C MET A 55 -1.85 -9.01 -3.18
N LEU A 56 -2.67 -9.05 -4.23
CA LEU A 56 -2.38 -9.79 -5.44
C LEU A 56 -2.43 -8.82 -6.62
N ASP A 57 -1.26 -8.29 -6.99
CA ASP A 57 -1.11 -7.40 -8.13
C ASP A 57 0.28 -7.57 -8.76
N ARG A 58 0.49 -6.97 -9.93
CA ARG A 58 1.81 -6.72 -10.49
C ARG A 58 2.48 -5.57 -9.73
N ASN A 59 3.76 -5.33 -10.02
CA ASN A 59 4.45 -4.14 -9.53
C ASN A 59 3.72 -2.89 -10.07
N SER A 60 3.13 -2.13 -9.17
CA SER A 60 2.28 -0.98 -9.45
C SER A 60 2.48 0.10 -8.38
N LEU A 61 2.10 1.35 -8.66
CA LEU A 61 2.15 2.41 -7.64
C LEU A 61 1.17 2.11 -6.50
N GLU A 62 0.06 1.42 -6.80
CA GLU A 62 -0.90 0.92 -5.81
C GLU A 62 -0.22 0.02 -4.78
N MET A 63 0.63 -0.93 -5.21
CA MET A 63 1.38 -1.78 -4.27
C MET A 63 2.24 -0.94 -3.31
N ILE A 64 2.94 0.08 -3.83
CA ILE A 64 3.76 0.97 -3.00
C ILE A 64 2.86 1.70 -1.98
N SER A 65 1.69 2.17 -2.41
CA SER A 65 0.75 2.88 -1.54
C SER A 65 0.24 2.00 -0.40
N LEU A 66 -0.04 0.73 -0.68
CA LEU A 66 -0.49 -0.25 0.30
C LEU A 66 0.60 -0.61 1.31
N TYR A 67 1.88 -0.68 0.91
CA TYR A 67 2.97 -0.91 1.85
C TYR A 67 3.11 0.22 2.88
N PHE A 68 3.15 1.46 2.42
CA PHE A 68 3.26 2.61 3.33
C PHE A 68 1.97 2.82 4.12
N GLY A 69 0.80 2.68 3.50
CA GLY A 69 -0.49 2.75 4.17
C GLY A 69 -0.62 1.69 5.28
N ALA A 70 -0.18 0.46 5.02
CA ALA A 70 -0.14 -0.59 6.03
C ALA A 70 0.77 -0.24 7.20
N SER A 71 1.94 0.35 6.92
CA SER A 71 2.83 0.85 7.96
C SER A 71 2.21 1.96 8.80
N ARG A 72 1.39 2.84 8.21
CA ARG A 72 0.65 3.89 8.93
C ARG A 72 -0.44 3.30 9.82
N ALA A 73 -1.19 2.32 9.32
CA ALA A 73 -2.26 1.65 10.05
C ALA A 73 -1.78 0.59 11.06
N GLY A 74 -0.49 0.26 11.06
CA GLY A 74 0.08 -0.77 11.93
C GLY A 74 -0.33 -2.20 11.55
N VAL A 75 -0.69 -2.43 10.28
CA VAL A 75 -1.09 -3.75 9.74
C VAL A 75 0.01 -4.32 8.85
N VAL A 76 -0.08 -5.62 8.54
CA VAL A 76 0.97 -6.34 7.81
C VAL A 76 0.50 -6.68 6.40
N PRO A 77 1.10 -6.08 5.35
CA PRO A 77 0.81 -6.43 3.97
C PRO A 77 1.54 -7.73 3.59
N VAL A 78 0.83 -8.64 2.91
CA VAL A 78 1.36 -9.93 2.43
C VAL A 78 1.25 -9.96 0.90
N PRO A 79 2.33 -9.63 0.16
CA PRO A 79 2.32 -9.69 -1.29
C PRO A 79 2.22 -11.15 -1.75
N LEU A 80 1.29 -11.41 -2.65
CA LEU A 80 1.15 -12.69 -3.31
C LEU A 80 1.79 -12.60 -4.69
N ASN A 81 2.55 -13.64 -5.06
CA ASN A 81 3.20 -13.66 -6.36
C ASN A 81 2.16 -13.91 -7.46
N PHE A 82 1.85 -12.88 -8.24
CA PHE A 82 0.90 -12.96 -9.36
C PHE A 82 1.26 -14.02 -10.41
N ARG A 83 2.53 -14.40 -10.52
CA ARG A 83 3.00 -15.44 -11.47
C ARG A 83 2.80 -16.87 -10.97
N ARG A 84 2.43 -17.04 -9.70
CA ARG A 84 2.19 -18.34 -9.08
C ARG A 84 0.83 -18.33 -8.39
N PRO A 85 -0.27 -18.59 -9.12
CA PRO A 85 -1.56 -18.86 -8.52
C PRO A 85 -1.50 -20.24 -7.84
N GLY A 86 -0.79 -20.34 -6.72
CA GLY A 86 -0.79 -21.49 -5.83
C GLY A 86 -1.85 -21.32 -4.75
N ARG A 87 -2.27 -22.43 -4.14
CA ARG A 87 -3.28 -22.45 -3.08
C ARG A 87 -2.81 -21.63 -1.87
N ILE A 88 -3.39 -20.45 -1.67
CA ILE A 88 -3.14 -19.59 -0.49
C ILE A 88 -3.65 -20.34 0.74
N ARG A 89 -2.74 -20.85 1.58
CA ARG A 89 -3.10 -21.40 2.89
C ARG A 89 -3.19 -20.26 3.89
N ARG A 90 -4.39 -20.00 4.43
CA ARG A 90 -4.55 -19.10 5.58
C ARG A 90 -3.72 -19.66 6.74
N ARG A 91 -2.69 -18.92 7.16
CA ARG A 91 -1.85 -19.29 8.31
C ARG A 91 -2.16 -18.32 9.45
N GLY A 92 -2.93 -18.80 10.42
CA GLY A 92 -3.29 -18.07 11.64
C GLY A 92 -4.67 -17.38 11.60
N PRO A 93 -5.23 -17.04 12.77
CA PRO A 93 -6.61 -16.54 12.92
C PRO A 93 -6.85 -15.11 12.41
N ARG A 94 -5.81 -14.35 12.05
CA ARG A 94 -5.88 -12.91 11.71
C ARG A 94 -5.56 -12.58 10.24
N ALA A 95 -5.64 -13.56 9.34
CA ALA A 95 -5.43 -13.34 7.91
C ALA A 95 -6.75 -13.01 7.21
N ARG A 96 -6.88 -11.79 6.68
CA ARG A 96 -7.98 -11.35 5.81
C ARG A 96 -7.50 -11.21 4.36
N ALA A 97 -8.38 -11.44 3.39
CA ALA A 97 -8.09 -11.19 1.99
C ALA A 97 -8.71 -9.83 1.64
N ALA A 98 -7.90 -8.88 1.18
CA ALA A 98 -8.42 -7.71 0.48
C ALA A 98 -8.48 -8.11 -1.00
N ALA A 99 -9.66 -8.54 -1.45
CA ALA A 99 -9.89 -8.84 -2.85
C ALA A 99 -10.71 -7.68 -3.45
N ASP A 100 -10.12 -7.05 -4.46
CA ASP A 100 -10.77 -6.39 -5.59
C ASP A 100 -11.68 -5.15 -5.38
N GLU A 101 -11.79 -4.55 -4.20
CA GLU A 101 -12.69 -3.38 -4.02
C GLU A 101 -12.06 -1.98 -4.08
N TRP A 102 -10.76 -1.80 -4.31
CA TRP A 102 -10.14 -0.45 -4.35
C TRP A 102 -9.11 -0.18 -5.46
N VAL A 103 -9.04 -1.00 -6.50
CA VAL A 103 -8.08 -0.82 -7.62
C VAL A 103 -8.70 -0.14 -8.87
N LEU A 104 -10.01 0.18 -8.86
CA LEU A 104 -10.68 0.76 -10.03
C LEU A 104 -10.87 2.30 -9.99
N GLY A 105 -10.34 2.99 -8.97
CA GLY A 105 -10.47 4.45 -8.84
C GLY A 105 -9.29 5.27 -9.40
N SER A 106 -8.17 4.64 -9.75
CA SER A 106 -6.92 5.33 -10.13
C SER A 106 -6.52 5.14 -11.60
N ARG A 107 -7.43 4.60 -12.44
CA ARG A 107 -7.28 4.51 -13.91
C ARG A 107 -8.08 5.59 -14.63
N GLY A 108 -8.02 6.82 -14.12
CA GLY A 108 -8.45 8.04 -14.82
C GLY A 108 -7.22 8.81 -15.27
#